data_AF-A0A183PH40-F1
#
_entry.id   AF-A0A183PH40-F1
#
_cell.length_a   1.000
_cell.length_b   1.000
_cell.length_c   1.000
_cell.angle_alpha   90.00
_cell.angle_beta   90.00
_cell.angle_gamma   90.00
#
_symmetry.space_group_name_H-M   'P 1'
#
loop_
_entity.id
_entity.type
_entity.pdbx_description
1 polymer ?
#
loop_
_entity_poly.entity_id
_entity_poly.type
_entity_poly.pdbx_seq_one_letter_code
_entity_poly.pdbx_strand_id
1 'polypeptide(L)'
;MYYILLFLPVIFQYLRYILGPVIDQLLVIGDDFEIDPSRLGASNDSSTSSNNRNTLSAILERNRTALLKNVAMIWRRIESSQCKLPKELRDVFTVLALTIEETHGVQSAAHLISSCLFLRFICPAIHGPVLFGLTSSIPENNRISRNLTLIAKVLQNLANLTLFEDKEIHMKVLNSFIEPEIPIMYKFLRSIASNTDSNYHLSTNSDCHEFIELGYEFAKLTQLLNLYINKINITPQIAELPDLLQNISELLNNQTFTSWNHKSQTSFERNTNSNSHSSRSGIPRHHSLSNNNPISGVDNRRQSEATTIIKPSGAVKNIEIEVSNQEPASSNNY
;
A
#
# COMPACT_ATOMS: atom_id res chain seq x y z
N MET A 1 -1.29 -12.27 12.75
CA MET A 1 -1.77 -11.27 11.76
C MET A 1 -1.50 -9.83 12.21
N TYR A 2 -1.52 -9.50 13.51
CA TYR A 2 -1.25 -8.15 14.04
C TYR A 2 0.16 -7.60 13.78
N TYR A 3 1.18 -8.45 13.69
CA TYR A 3 2.57 -8.00 13.42
C TYR A 3 2.78 -7.34 12.06
N ILE A 4 1.87 -7.53 11.09
CA ILE A 4 2.00 -6.97 9.73
C ILE A 4 1.54 -5.50 9.69
N LEU A 5 0.67 -5.08 10.61
CA LEU A 5 0.13 -3.71 10.66
C LEU A 5 1.16 -2.68 11.18
N LEU A 6 2.14 -3.11 11.98
CA LEU A 6 3.21 -2.24 12.49
C LEU A 6 4.10 -1.66 11.38
N PHE A 7 4.10 -2.26 10.19
CA PHE A 7 4.96 -1.84 9.07
C PHE A 7 4.23 -1.02 8.01
N LEU A 8 2.95 -0.67 8.23
CA LEU A 8 2.16 0.10 7.26
C LEU A 8 2.85 1.39 6.76
N PRO A 9 3.47 2.22 7.63
CA PRO A 9 4.13 3.44 7.14
C PRO A 9 5.31 3.13 6.21
N VAL A 10 6.16 2.18 6.62
CA VAL A 10 7.39 1.86 5.89
C VAL A 10 7.08 1.15 4.57
N ILE A 11 6.08 0.27 4.57
CA ILE A 11 5.66 -0.40 3.33
C ILE A 11 4.95 0.56 2.38
N PHE A 12 4.25 1.60 2.86
CA PHE A 12 3.62 2.61 1.99
C PHE A 12 4.66 3.39 1.19
N GLN A 13 5.82 3.70 1.78
CA GLN A 13 6.92 4.34 1.05
C GLN A 13 7.48 3.42 -0.04
N TYR A 14 7.67 2.13 0.27
CA TYR A 14 8.07 1.14 -0.72
C TYR A 14 7.04 1.00 -1.84
N LEU A 15 5.75 0.90 -1.52
CA LEU A 15 4.66 0.83 -2.49
C LEU A 15 4.60 2.06 -3.39
N ARG A 16 4.78 3.26 -2.84
CA ARG A 16 4.91 4.50 -3.63
C ARG A 16 6.09 4.45 -4.59
N TYR A 17 7.24 3.96 -4.13
CA TYR A 17 8.42 3.82 -4.97
C TYR A 17 8.18 2.86 -6.15
N ILE A 18 7.57 1.70 -5.92
CA ILE A 18 7.37 0.70 -6.98
C ILE A 18 6.18 1.04 -7.90
N LEU A 19 5.05 1.49 -7.34
CA LEU A 19 3.78 1.64 -8.07
C LEU A 19 3.47 3.08 -8.48
N GLY A 20 3.88 4.09 -7.72
CA GLY A 20 3.48 5.49 -7.91
C GLY A 20 3.62 5.98 -9.36
N PRO A 21 4.83 5.92 -9.96
CA PRO A 21 5.04 6.37 -11.34
C PRO A 21 4.20 5.62 -12.38
N VAL A 22 3.89 4.35 -12.13
CA VAL A 22 3.09 3.54 -13.07
C VAL A 22 1.61 3.86 -12.93
N ILE A 23 1.12 4.02 -11.70
CA ILE A 23 -0.26 4.43 -11.45
C ILE A 23 -0.50 5.82 -12.06
N ASP A 24 0.39 6.78 -11.88
CA ASP A 24 0.29 8.11 -12.49
C ASP A 24 0.18 8.03 -14.02
N GLN A 25 0.99 7.19 -14.66
CA GLN A 25 0.90 6.94 -16.11
C GLN A 25 -0.43 6.31 -16.50
N LEU A 26 -0.91 5.30 -15.76
CA LEU A 26 -2.19 4.63 -16.03
C LEU A 26 -3.39 5.57 -15.91
N LEU A 27 -3.34 6.57 -15.03
CA LEU A 27 -4.39 7.57 -14.89
C LEU A 27 -4.46 8.51 -16.11
N VAL A 28 -3.35 8.71 -16.81
CA VAL A 28 -3.25 9.56 -18.02
C VAL A 28 -3.50 8.77 -19.31
N ILE A 29 -3.11 7.49 -19.36
CA ILE A 29 -3.19 6.67 -20.56
C ILE A 29 -4.65 6.39 -20.96
N GLY A 30 -4.95 6.58 -22.24
CA GLY A 30 -6.26 6.36 -22.87
C GLY A 30 -6.57 4.90 -23.24
N ASP A 31 -5.66 3.96 -22.99
CA ASP A 31 -5.79 2.57 -23.39
C ASP A 31 -6.85 1.79 -22.59
N ASP A 32 -7.49 0.83 -23.24
CA ASP A 32 -8.40 -0.13 -22.62
C ASP A 32 -7.70 -1.48 -22.53
N PHE A 33 -7.87 -2.16 -21.41
CA PHE A 33 -7.27 -3.48 -21.16
C PHE A 33 -8.31 -4.60 -21.21
N GLU A 34 -9.57 -4.31 -21.55
CA GLU A 34 -10.60 -5.33 -21.62
C GLU A 34 -10.25 -6.40 -22.68
N ILE A 35 -10.19 -7.64 -22.22
CA ILE A 35 -9.84 -8.82 -23.01
C ILE A 35 -10.98 -9.86 -23.03
N ASP A 36 -12.08 -9.60 -22.34
CA ASP A 36 -13.30 -10.40 -22.43
C ASP A 36 -14.14 -9.96 -23.63
N PRO A 37 -14.31 -10.81 -24.67
CA PRO A 37 -15.08 -10.45 -25.85
C PRO A 37 -16.54 -10.10 -25.54
N SER A 38 -17.13 -10.70 -24.49
CA SER A 38 -18.51 -10.46 -24.09
C SER A 38 -18.74 -9.04 -23.56
N ARG A 39 -17.70 -8.42 -23.00
CA ARG A 39 -17.76 -7.06 -22.44
C ARG A 39 -17.56 -5.97 -23.50
N LEU A 40 -16.86 -6.28 -24.58
CA LEU A 40 -16.66 -5.37 -25.72
C LEU A 40 -17.84 -5.38 -26.71
N GLY A 41 -18.59 -6.49 -26.78
CA GLY A 41 -19.66 -6.71 -27.76
C GLY A 41 -21.08 -6.29 -27.33
N ALA A 42 -21.26 -5.70 -26.15
CA ALA A 42 -22.58 -5.31 -25.64
C ALA A 42 -23.20 -4.06 -26.32
N SER A 43 -22.49 -3.44 -27.26
CA SER A 43 -23.02 -2.38 -28.13
C SER A 43 -23.70 -3.01 -29.35
N ASN A 44 -25.02 -3.13 -29.29
CA ASN A 44 -25.90 -3.64 -30.34
C ASN A 44 -25.71 -2.89 -31.67
N ASP A 45 -25.38 -3.61 -32.75
CA ASP A 45 -26.02 -3.47 -34.06
C ASP A 45 -25.64 -4.64 -34.99
N SER A 46 -26.67 -5.32 -35.48
CA SER A 46 -26.68 -6.67 -36.04
C SER A 46 -26.62 -6.72 -37.57
N SER A 47 -25.79 -5.90 -38.22
CA SER A 47 -25.82 -5.78 -39.70
C SER A 47 -24.48 -5.81 -40.45
N THR A 48 -23.33 -6.13 -39.84
CA THR A 48 -22.06 -6.35 -40.61
C THR A 48 -21.12 -7.37 -39.94
N SER A 49 -21.37 -8.67 -40.14
CA SER A 49 -20.81 -9.73 -39.27
C SER A 49 -19.34 -10.14 -39.52
N SER A 50 -18.78 -9.97 -40.72
CA SER A 50 -17.39 -10.39 -41.03
C SER A 50 -16.35 -9.31 -40.69
N ASN A 51 -16.59 -8.05 -41.09
CA ASN A 51 -15.69 -6.93 -40.78
C ASN A 51 -15.63 -6.64 -39.27
N ASN A 52 -16.74 -6.82 -38.55
CA ASN A 52 -16.78 -6.63 -37.10
C ASN A 52 -15.97 -7.67 -36.33
N ARG A 53 -15.88 -8.93 -36.80
CA ARG A 53 -15.08 -9.98 -36.13
C ARG A 53 -13.58 -9.71 -36.22
N ASN A 54 -13.09 -9.32 -37.40
CA ASN A 54 -11.68 -8.98 -37.58
C ASN A 54 -11.31 -7.72 -36.78
N THR A 55 -12.21 -6.73 -36.73
CA THR A 55 -12.02 -5.52 -35.94
C THR A 55 -12.01 -5.81 -34.43
N LEU A 56 -12.93 -6.65 -33.94
CA LEU A 56 -12.96 -7.05 -32.53
C LEU A 56 -11.71 -7.83 -32.12
N SER A 57 -11.25 -8.76 -32.97
CA SER A 57 -10.01 -9.51 -32.72
C SER A 57 -8.79 -8.57 -32.65
N ALA A 58 -8.72 -7.56 -33.52
CA ALA A 58 -7.64 -6.58 -33.50
C ALA A 58 -7.68 -5.69 -32.24
N ILE A 59 -8.88 -5.29 -31.79
CA ILE A 59 -9.07 -4.53 -30.54
C ILE A 59 -8.63 -5.36 -29.33
N LEU A 60 -9.09 -6.62 -29.23
CA LEU A 60 -8.72 -7.53 -28.15
C LEU A 60 -7.20 -7.73 -28.10
N GLU A 61 -6.55 -7.90 -29.25
CA GLU A 61 -5.11 -8.10 -29.32
C GLU A 61 -4.33 -6.84 -28.93
N ARG A 62 -4.81 -5.66 -29.32
CA ARG A 62 -4.26 -4.37 -28.88
C ARG A 62 -4.42 -4.19 -27.36
N ASN A 63 -5.60 -4.44 -26.82
CA ASN A 63 -5.90 -4.34 -25.40
C ASN A 63 -5.05 -5.31 -24.58
N ARG A 64 -4.91 -6.56 -25.05
CA ARG A 64 -4.06 -7.60 -24.46
C ARG A 64 -2.60 -7.17 -24.43
N THR A 65 -2.09 -6.63 -25.53
CA THR A 65 -0.71 -6.14 -25.64
C THR A 65 -0.46 -4.98 -24.67
N ALA A 66 -1.40 -4.04 -24.57
CA ALA A 66 -1.32 -2.93 -23.63
C ALA A 66 -1.37 -3.40 -22.17
N LEU A 67 -2.25 -4.36 -21.83
CA LEU A 67 -2.32 -4.97 -20.51
C LEU A 67 -0.99 -5.64 -20.13
N LEU A 68 -0.49 -6.54 -20.98
CA LEU A 68 0.75 -7.27 -20.72
C LEU A 68 1.96 -6.34 -20.61
N LYS A 69 2.03 -5.28 -21.43
CA LYS A 69 3.08 -4.27 -21.32
C LYS A 69 3.08 -3.61 -19.93
N ASN A 70 1.92 -3.24 -19.41
CA ASN A 70 1.80 -2.60 -18.10
C ASN A 70 2.08 -3.57 -16.95
N VAL A 71 1.58 -4.81 -17.04
CA VAL A 71 1.88 -5.87 -16.05
C VAL A 71 3.38 -6.14 -16.02
N ALA A 72 4.03 -6.32 -17.17
CA ALA A 72 5.47 -6.54 -17.26
C ALA A 72 6.26 -5.36 -16.68
N MET A 73 5.86 -4.12 -16.98
CA MET A 73 6.50 -2.93 -16.42
C MET A 73 6.44 -2.89 -14.89
N ILE A 74 5.26 -3.18 -14.30
CA ILE A 74 5.09 -3.25 -12.84
C ILE A 74 5.94 -4.38 -12.26
N TRP A 75 5.86 -5.56 -12.87
CA TRP A 75 6.59 -6.74 -12.41
C TRP A 75 8.10 -6.51 -12.39
N ARG A 76 8.69 -5.97 -13.47
CA ARG A 76 10.13 -5.67 -13.51
C ARG A 76 10.56 -4.60 -12.51
N ARG A 77 9.69 -3.62 -12.20
CA ARG A 77 9.96 -2.68 -11.10
C ARG A 77 9.99 -3.39 -9.74
N ILE A 78 9.05 -4.30 -9.49
CA ILE A 78 9.01 -5.08 -8.24
C ILE A 78 10.26 -5.95 -8.12
N GLU A 79 10.55 -6.75 -9.16
CA GLU A 79 11.70 -7.66 -9.21
C GLU A 79 13.03 -6.93 -8.93
N SER A 80 13.26 -5.80 -9.61
CA SER A 80 14.49 -5.01 -9.45
C SER A 80 14.57 -4.22 -8.14
N SER A 81 13.45 -4.10 -7.40
CA SER A 81 13.36 -3.32 -6.16
C SER A 81 13.60 -4.13 -4.88
N GLN A 82 14.03 -5.39 -4.99
CA GLN A 82 14.36 -6.24 -3.82
C GLN A 82 15.29 -5.53 -2.80
N CYS A 83 16.21 -4.67 -3.28
CA CYS A 83 17.14 -3.92 -2.44
C CYS A 83 16.52 -2.75 -1.66
N LYS A 84 15.28 -2.37 -2.03
CA LYS A 84 14.51 -1.28 -1.44
C LYS A 84 13.40 -1.77 -0.53
N LEU A 85 13.22 -3.08 -0.42
CA LEU A 85 12.26 -3.66 0.51
C LEU A 85 12.73 -3.35 1.95
N PRO A 86 11.85 -2.85 2.84
CA PRO A 86 12.23 -2.49 4.19
C PRO A 86 12.92 -3.65 4.93
N LYS A 87 14.01 -3.35 5.63
CA LYS A 87 14.81 -4.37 6.34
C LYS A 87 13.96 -5.13 7.35
N GLU A 88 13.10 -4.42 8.09
CA GLU A 88 12.23 -5.00 9.10
C GLU A 88 11.28 -6.04 8.48
N LEU A 89 10.76 -5.73 7.29
CA LEU A 89 9.90 -6.65 6.56
C LEU A 89 10.67 -7.85 6.02
N ARG A 90 11.90 -7.65 5.54
CA ARG A 90 12.79 -8.74 5.14
C ARG A 90 13.10 -9.67 6.30
N ASP A 91 13.44 -9.13 7.47
CA ASP A 91 13.74 -9.91 8.67
C ASP A 91 12.52 -10.77 9.06
N VAL A 92 11.31 -10.20 9.02
CA VAL A 92 10.06 -10.95 9.23
C VAL A 92 9.87 -12.05 8.17
N PHE A 93 10.08 -11.73 6.89
CA PHE A 93 9.96 -12.73 5.81
C PHE A 93 10.98 -13.87 5.95
N THR A 94 12.20 -13.58 6.40
CA THR A 94 13.20 -14.62 6.66
C THR A 94 12.77 -15.56 7.78
N VAL A 95 12.32 -15.02 8.92
CA VAL A 95 11.84 -15.85 10.04
C VAL A 95 10.63 -16.68 9.61
N LEU A 96 9.66 -16.07 8.91
CA LEU A 96 8.48 -16.78 8.41
C LEU A 96 8.84 -17.88 7.41
N ALA A 97 9.76 -17.61 6.48
CA ALA A 97 10.19 -18.58 5.50
C ALA A 97 10.87 -19.77 6.19
N LEU A 98 11.90 -19.55 7.01
CA LEU A 98 12.59 -20.63 7.72
C LEU A 98 11.62 -21.52 8.52
N THR A 99 10.70 -20.91 9.28
CA THR A 99 9.69 -21.64 10.07
C THR A 99 8.81 -22.55 9.20
N ILE A 100 8.37 -22.06 8.04
CA ILE A 100 7.49 -22.82 7.14
C ILE A 100 8.27 -23.79 6.28
N GLU A 101 9.51 -23.49 5.91
CA GLU A 101 10.37 -24.40 5.17
C GLU A 101 10.62 -25.68 5.97
N GLU A 102 10.86 -25.58 7.29
CA GLU A 102 11.08 -26.71 8.19
C GLU A 102 9.83 -27.60 8.36
N THR A 103 8.63 -27.02 8.32
CA THR A 103 7.37 -27.70 8.66
C THR A 103 6.53 -28.12 7.45
N HIS A 104 6.57 -27.34 6.37
CA HIS A 104 5.70 -27.48 5.20
C HIS A 104 6.45 -27.38 3.85
N GLY A 105 7.78 -27.22 3.87
CA GLY A 105 8.65 -27.20 2.70
C GLY A 105 8.76 -25.84 1.98
N VAL A 106 9.73 -25.78 1.07
CA VAL A 106 10.16 -24.54 0.38
C VAL A 106 9.07 -23.88 -0.47
N GLN A 107 8.19 -24.67 -1.09
CA GLN A 107 7.10 -24.13 -1.90
C GLN A 107 6.06 -23.41 -1.03
N SER A 108 5.68 -24.02 0.10
CA SER A 108 4.74 -23.44 1.06
C SER A 108 5.27 -22.14 1.65
N ALA A 109 6.58 -22.08 1.93
CA ALA A 109 7.23 -20.85 2.39
C ALA A 109 7.14 -19.75 1.33
N ALA A 110 7.48 -20.03 0.08
CA ALA A 110 7.37 -19.06 -1.02
C ALA A 110 5.92 -18.56 -1.19
N HIS A 111 4.92 -19.45 -1.12
CA HIS A 111 3.51 -19.07 -1.16
C HIS A 111 3.09 -18.19 0.02
N LEU A 112 3.61 -18.44 1.23
CA LEU A 112 3.35 -17.58 2.38
C LEU A 112 3.91 -16.18 2.14
N ILE A 113 5.18 -16.07 1.74
CA ILE A 113 5.81 -14.77 1.47
C ILE A 113 5.08 -14.02 0.36
N SER A 114 4.70 -14.73 -0.71
CA SER A 114 3.89 -14.18 -1.79
C SER A 114 2.54 -13.66 -1.29
N SER A 115 1.84 -14.45 -0.47
CA SER A 115 0.56 -14.05 0.13
C SER A 115 0.70 -12.87 1.09
N CYS A 116 1.84 -12.74 1.77
CA CYS A 116 2.11 -11.60 2.63
C CYS A 116 2.35 -10.33 1.81
N LEU A 117 3.15 -10.40 0.73
CA LEU A 117 3.54 -9.22 -0.03
C LEU A 117 2.53 -8.83 -1.12
N PHE A 118 2.17 -9.78 -2.00
CA PHE A 118 1.31 -9.49 -3.15
C PHE A 118 -0.15 -9.38 -2.76
N LEU A 119 -0.68 -10.41 -2.11
CA LEU A 119 -2.12 -10.47 -1.81
C LEU A 119 -2.56 -9.41 -0.79
N ARG A 120 -1.70 -9.00 0.14
CA ARG A 120 -2.06 -8.02 1.19
C ARG A 120 -1.60 -6.60 0.92
N PHE A 121 -0.55 -6.38 0.12
CA PHE A 121 -0.02 -5.05 -0.12
C PHE A 121 -0.01 -4.65 -1.59
N ILE A 122 0.73 -5.34 -2.45
CA ILE A 122 0.93 -4.89 -3.84
C ILE A 122 -0.37 -4.93 -4.63
N CYS A 123 -1.08 -6.05 -4.66
CA CYS A 123 -2.32 -6.19 -5.43
C CYS A 123 -3.45 -5.28 -4.89
N PRO A 124 -3.67 -5.19 -3.56
CA PRO A 124 -4.58 -4.20 -2.99
C PRO A 124 -4.20 -2.75 -3.32
N ALA A 125 -2.91 -2.40 -3.34
CA ALA A 125 -2.45 -1.06 -3.70
C ALA A 125 -2.67 -0.73 -5.17
N ILE A 126 -2.57 -1.71 -6.07
CA ILE A 126 -2.92 -1.53 -7.48
C ILE A 126 -4.43 -1.39 -7.65
N HIS A 127 -5.23 -2.21 -6.96
CA HIS A 127 -6.69 -2.18 -7.07
C HIS A 127 -7.30 -0.91 -6.46
N GLY A 128 -6.80 -0.47 -5.31
CA GLY A 128 -7.27 0.69 -4.56
C GLY A 128 -6.17 1.71 -4.28
N PRO A 129 -5.59 2.38 -5.30
CA PRO A 129 -4.42 3.24 -5.14
C PRO A 129 -4.60 4.41 -4.19
N VAL A 130 -5.83 4.93 -4.03
CA VAL A 130 -6.14 6.01 -3.07
C VAL A 130 -5.93 5.56 -1.62
N LEU A 131 -6.31 4.32 -1.28
CA LEU A 131 -6.21 3.78 0.09
C LEU A 131 -4.75 3.62 0.55
N PHE A 132 -3.84 3.45 -0.41
CA PHE A 132 -2.41 3.32 -0.17
C PHE A 132 -1.66 4.64 -0.44
N GLY A 133 -2.40 5.74 -0.63
CA GLY A 133 -1.85 7.07 -0.85
C GLY A 133 -0.98 7.17 -2.11
N LEU A 134 -1.23 6.37 -3.13
CA LEU A 134 -0.53 6.41 -4.43
C LEU A 134 -1.06 7.53 -5.32
N THR A 135 -2.33 7.89 -5.18
CA THR A 135 -2.96 9.01 -5.90
C THR A 135 -3.99 9.70 -5.00
N SER A 136 -4.34 10.95 -5.32
CA SER A 136 -5.35 11.72 -4.59
C SER A 136 -6.78 11.32 -4.96
N SER A 137 -7.01 10.88 -6.20
CA SER A 137 -8.31 10.40 -6.67
C SER A 137 -8.17 9.52 -7.90
N ILE A 138 -9.14 8.64 -8.12
CA ILE A 138 -9.31 7.92 -9.39
C ILE A 138 -10.41 8.66 -10.16
N PRO A 139 -10.23 8.98 -11.45
CA PRO A 139 -11.30 9.54 -12.26
C PRO A 139 -12.53 8.63 -12.21
N GLU A 140 -13.73 9.20 -12.25
CA GLU A 140 -15.01 8.45 -12.23
C GLU A 140 -15.25 7.55 -13.47
N ASN A 141 -14.21 7.34 -14.28
CA ASN A 141 -14.23 6.48 -15.45
C ASN A 141 -14.04 5.00 -15.05
N ASN A 142 -15.09 4.20 -15.29
CA ASN A 142 -15.08 2.75 -15.09
C ASN A 142 -13.92 2.02 -15.79
N ARG A 143 -13.39 2.56 -16.91
CA ARG A 143 -12.24 2.00 -17.63
C ARG A 143 -11.00 1.89 -16.76
N ILE A 144 -10.66 2.94 -15.99
CA ILE A 144 -9.42 2.96 -15.20
C ILE A 144 -9.51 1.93 -14.08
N SER A 145 -10.62 1.92 -13.33
CA SER A 145 -10.87 0.93 -12.27
C SER A 145 -10.84 -0.49 -12.82
N ARG A 146 -11.37 -0.71 -14.03
CA ARG A 146 -11.31 -2.00 -14.72
C ARG A 146 -9.88 -2.38 -15.10
N ASN A 147 -9.11 -1.46 -15.68
CA ASN A 147 -7.72 -1.66 -16.04
C ASN A 147 -6.86 -2.04 -14.83
N LEU A 148 -7.01 -1.30 -13.73
CA LEU A 148 -6.32 -1.59 -12.46
C LEU A 148 -6.68 -2.98 -11.93
N THR A 149 -7.95 -3.36 -12.02
CA THR A 149 -8.42 -4.70 -11.63
C THR A 149 -7.80 -5.80 -12.48
N LEU A 150 -7.71 -5.61 -13.79
CA LEU A 150 -7.10 -6.58 -14.69
C LEU A 150 -5.60 -6.72 -14.42
N ILE A 151 -4.88 -5.63 -14.23
CA ILE A 151 -3.46 -5.65 -13.84
C ILE A 151 -3.28 -6.42 -12.52
N ALA A 152 -4.04 -6.06 -11.48
CA ALA A 152 -3.94 -6.69 -10.17
C ALA A 152 -4.22 -8.20 -10.27
N LYS A 153 -5.21 -8.59 -11.07
CA LYS A 153 -5.56 -10.01 -11.27
C LYS A 153 -4.45 -10.81 -11.95
N VAL A 154 -3.85 -10.28 -13.01
CA VAL A 154 -2.75 -10.96 -13.72
C VAL A 154 -1.53 -11.08 -12.81
N LEU A 155 -1.18 -10.01 -12.10
CA LEU A 155 -0.06 -10.02 -11.15
C LEU A 155 -0.31 -10.95 -9.97
N GLN A 156 -1.55 -11.01 -9.45
CA GLN A 156 -1.93 -11.94 -8.39
C GLN A 156 -1.81 -13.40 -8.87
N ASN A 157 -2.22 -13.69 -10.11
CA ASN A 157 -2.10 -15.03 -10.67
C ASN A 157 -0.61 -15.43 -10.81
N LEU A 158 0.26 -14.52 -11.26
CA LEU A 158 1.70 -14.75 -11.28
C LEU A 158 2.25 -15.00 -9.86
N ALA A 159 1.82 -14.20 -8.87
CA ALA A 159 2.23 -14.33 -7.49
C ALA A 159 1.76 -15.64 -6.84
N ASN A 160 0.63 -16.19 -7.30
CA ASN A 160 0.16 -17.51 -6.90
C ASN A 160 0.99 -18.65 -7.49
N LEU A 161 1.92 -18.37 -8.41
CA LEU A 161 2.75 -19.36 -9.12
C LEU A 161 1.92 -20.36 -9.93
N THR A 162 0.77 -19.92 -10.44
CA THR A 162 -0.19 -20.75 -11.18
C THR A 162 -0.48 -20.17 -12.56
N LEU A 163 -0.95 -21.01 -13.47
CA LEU A 163 -1.49 -20.59 -14.76
C LEU A 163 -3.00 -20.41 -14.67
N PHE A 164 -3.58 -19.62 -15.57
CA PHE A 164 -5.02 -19.51 -15.70
C PHE A 164 -5.62 -20.84 -16.20
N GLU A 165 -6.66 -21.31 -15.51
CA GLU A 165 -7.43 -22.53 -15.81
C GLU A 165 -8.59 -22.27 -16.79
N ASP A 166 -9.30 -23.33 -17.21
CA ASP A 166 -10.43 -23.27 -18.16
C ASP A 166 -11.65 -22.49 -17.67
N LYS A 167 -11.71 -22.14 -16.38
CA LYS A 167 -12.77 -21.29 -15.83
C LYS A 167 -12.73 -19.87 -16.40
N GLU A 168 -11.57 -19.42 -16.88
CA GLU A 168 -11.35 -18.07 -17.38
C GLU A 168 -10.67 -18.07 -18.75
N ILE A 169 -11.39 -18.60 -19.75
CA ILE A 169 -10.87 -18.83 -21.12
C ILE A 169 -10.20 -17.58 -21.71
N HIS A 170 -10.80 -16.39 -21.52
CA HIS A 170 -10.24 -15.13 -22.04
C HIS A 170 -8.91 -14.73 -21.38
N MET A 171 -8.60 -15.23 -20.17
CA MET A 171 -7.34 -14.99 -19.47
C MET A 171 -6.24 -15.98 -19.86
N LYS A 172 -6.59 -17.18 -20.36
CA LYS A 172 -5.59 -18.22 -20.71
C LYS A 172 -4.56 -17.75 -21.74
N VAL A 173 -4.93 -16.81 -22.62
CA VAL A 173 -4.01 -16.20 -23.60
C VAL A 173 -2.81 -15.53 -22.93
N LEU A 174 -2.96 -15.09 -21.68
CA LEU A 174 -1.90 -14.45 -20.89
C LEU A 174 -0.88 -15.45 -20.32
N ASN A 175 -1.17 -16.76 -20.34
CA ASN A 175 -0.25 -17.79 -19.85
C ASN A 175 1.09 -17.78 -20.59
N SER A 176 1.10 -17.36 -21.87
CA SER A 176 2.32 -17.13 -22.66
C SER A 176 3.31 -16.15 -22.02
N PHE A 177 2.81 -15.21 -21.20
CA PHE A 177 3.62 -14.31 -20.39
C PHE A 177 3.87 -14.85 -18.98
N ILE A 178 2.86 -15.47 -18.35
CA ILE A 178 2.95 -15.93 -16.95
C ILE A 178 3.94 -17.09 -16.79
N GLU A 179 3.85 -18.10 -17.66
CA GLU A 179 4.65 -19.33 -17.56
C GLU A 179 6.17 -19.09 -17.44
N PRO A 180 6.81 -18.28 -18.30
CA PRO A 180 8.25 -17.99 -18.17
C PRO A 180 8.60 -17.11 -16.96
N GLU A 181 7.64 -16.36 -16.41
CA GLU A 181 7.85 -15.44 -15.28
C GLU A 181 7.68 -16.13 -13.91
N ILE A 182 6.97 -17.26 -13.82
CA ILE A 182 6.81 -18.06 -12.58
C ILE A 182 8.16 -18.38 -11.91
N PRO A 183 9.17 -18.95 -12.58
CA PRO A 183 10.45 -19.25 -11.94
C PRO A 183 11.19 -18.00 -11.47
N ILE A 184 11.02 -16.87 -12.17
CA ILE A 184 11.60 -15.57 -11.80
C ILE A 184 10.93 -15.05 -10.53
N MET A 185 9.59 -15.11 -10.46
CA MET A 185 8.81 -14.80 -9.27
C MET A 185 9.24 -15.65 -8.07
N TYR A 186 9.38 -16.96 -8.26
CA TYR A 186 9.83 -17.86 -7.20
C TYR A 186 11.22 -17.48 -6.68
N LYS A 187 12.16 -17.15 -7.57
CA LYS A 187 13.51 -16.69 -7.20
C LYS A 187 13.46 -15.36 -6.43
N PHE A 188 12.64 -14.41 -6.88
CA PHE A 188 12.44 -13.14 -6.19
C PHE A 188 11.93 -13.36 -4.76
N LEU A 189 10.91 -14.20 -4.57
CA LEU A 189 10.33 -14.51 -3.26
C LEU A 189 11.37 -15.11 -2.30
N ARG A 190 12.22 -16.01 -2.79
CA ARG A 190 13.32 -16.56 -1.97
C ARG A 190 14.36 -15.50 -1.62
N SER A 191 14.71 -14.62 -2.56
CA SER A 191 15.70 -13.56 -2.36
C SER A 191 15.29 -12.58 -1.26
N ILE A 192 14.03 -12.13 -1.27
CA ILE A 192 13.52 -11.21 -0.26
C ILE A 192 13.35 -11.86 1.12
N ALA A 193 13.29 -13.19 1.17
CA ALA A 193 13.20 -13.98 2.38
C ALA A 193 14.54 -14.58 2.84
N SER A 194 15.66 -14.27 2.18
CA SER A 194 16.98 -14.72 2.57
C SER A 194 17.87 -13.57 3.01
N ASN A 195 18.54 -13.72 4.16
CA ASN A 195 19.50 -12.74 4.71
C ASN A 195 20.91 -12.93 4.14
N THR A 196 21.05 -13.06 2.81
CA THR A 196 22.35 -13.27 2.16
C THR A 196 23.17 -12.01 1.95
N ASP A 197 22.58 -10.83 2.17
CA ASP A 197 23.26 -9.57 1.91
C ASP A 197 23.89 -9.01 3.19
N SER A 198 25.14 -9.40 3.47
CA SER A 198 25.97 -8.81 4.54
C SER A 198 26.16 -7.28 4.37
N ASN A 199 25.81 -6.72 3.21
CA ASN A 199 25.82 -5.29 2.91
C ASN A 199 24.58 -4.52 3.41
N TYR A 200 23.59 -5.18 4.02
CA TYR A 200 22.45 -4.48 4.65
C TYR A 200 22.77 -3.85 6.01
N HIS A 201 24.03 -3.92 6.45
CA HIS A 201 24.47 -3.53 7.79
C HIS A 201 24.78 -2.02 7.96
N LEU A 202 24.23 -1.14 7.13
CA LEU A 202 24.44 0.31 7.29
C LEU A 202 23.21 1.18 6.98
N SER A 203 22.01 0.69 7.31
CA SER A 203 20.97 1.61 7.76
C SER A 203 20.90 1.45 9.27
N THR A 204 21.65 2.30 9.97
CA THR A 204 21.39 2.60 11.38
C THR A 204 19.90 2.78 11.52
N ASN A 205 19.23 1.97 12.35
CA ASN A 205 17.82 2.08 12.74
C ASN A 205 16.96 2.76 11.67
N SER A 206 16.29 2.00 10.80
CA SER A 206 15.16 2.54 10.06
C SER A 206 14.32 3.30 11.08
N ASP A 207 14.32 4.63 11.02
CA ASP A 207 13.63 5.51 11.95
C ASP A 207 12.14 5.36 11.65
N CYS A 208 11.58 4.17 11.88
CA CYS A 208 10.14 3.96 11.93
C CYS A 208 9.53 4.91 12.96
N HIS A 209 10.33 5.38 13.91
CA HIS A 209 10.01 6.44 14.85
C HIS A 209 9.77 7.81 14.21
N GLU A 210 10.35 8.12 13.05
CA GLU A 210 10.08 9.36 12.30
C GLU A 210 8.63 9.38 11.76
N PHE A 211 8.04 8.20 11.55
CA PHE A 211 6.67 8.06 11.03
C PHE A 211 5.62 7.80 12.12
N ILE A 212 6.05 7.64 13.38
CA ILE A 212 5.15 7.34 14.50
C ILE A 212 5.16 8.52 15.46
N GLU A 213 4.06 9.27 15.47
CA GLU A 213 3.79 10.24 16.54
C GLU A 213 3.51 9.49 17.84
N LEU A 214 4.56 9.16 18.59
CA LEU A 214 4.49 8.29 19.76
C LEU A 214 3.46 8.78 20.78
N GLY A 215 3.35 10.08 21.00
CA GLY A 215 2.35 10.65 21.92
C GLY A 215 0.91 10.38 21.49
N TYR A 216 0.63 10.45 20.18
CA TYR A 216 -0.70 10.19 19.63
C TYR A 216 -1.06 8.69 19.70
N GLU A 217 -0.14 7.81 19.30
CA GLU A 217 -0.35 6.37 19.38
C GLU A 217 -0.41 5.87 20.83
N PHE A 218 0.38 6.45 21.74
CA PHE A 218 0.29 6.18 23.17
C PHE A 218 -1.06 6.60 23.74
N ALA A 219 -1.56 7.80 23.41
CA ALA A 219 -2.87 8.27 23.86
C ALA A 219 -4.01 7.35 23.38
N LYS A 220 -3.97 6.93 22.10
CA LYS A 220 -4.92 5.93 21.57
C LYS A 220 -4.84 4.61 22.34
N LEU A 221 -3.63 4.11 22.58
CA LEU A 221 -3.41 2.86 23.30
C LEU A 221 -3.95 2.96 24.73
N THR A 222 -3.63 4.03 25.46
CA THR A 222 -4.17 4.29 26.80
C THR A 222 -5.69 4.34 26.80
N GLN A 223 -6.30 5.03 25.83
CA GLN A 223 -7.75 5.09 25.69
C GLN A 223 -8.35 3.69 25.46
N LEU A 224 -7.75 2.90 24.55
CA LEU A 224 -8.19 1.55 24.26
C LEU A 224 -8.05 0.65 25.50
N LEU A 225 -6.90 0.67 26.15
CA LEU A 225 -6.63 -0.14 27.33
C LEU A 225 -7.61 0.20 28.46
N ASN A 226 -7.92 1.47 28.70
CA ASN A 226 -8.93 1.86 29.70
C ASN A 226 -10.33 1.28 29.42
N LEU A 227 -10.70 1.05 28.16
CA LEU A 227 -11.98 0.42 27.80
C LEU A 227 -12.01 -1.09 28.07
N TYR A 228 -10.85 -1.75 28.02
CA TYR A 228 -10.72 -3.20 28.08
C TYR A 228 -10.03 -3.72 29.34
N ILE A 229 -9.46 -2.86 30.19
CA ILE A 229 -8.71 -3.27 31.40
C ILE A 229 -9.56 -4.15 32.32
N ASN A 230 -10.86 -3.84 32.46
CA ASN A 230 -11.81 -4.61 33.26
C ASN A 230 -12.25 -5.93 32.61
N LYS A 231 -11.90 -6.15 31.33
CA LYS A 231 -12.24 -7.35 30.55
C LYS A 231 -11.04 -8.25 30.30
N ILE A 232 -9.83 -7.81 30.64
CA ILE A 232 -8.59 -8.58 30.45
C ILE A 232 -8.30 -9.33 31.74
N ASN A 233 -8.00 -10.63 31.65
CA ASN A 233 -7.44 -11.36 32.77
C ASN A 233 -6.02 -10.85 33.05
N ILE A 234 -5.86 -10.11 34.14
CA ILE A 234 -4.57 -9.57 34.57
C ILE A 234 -3.66 -10.75 34.94
N THR A 235 -2.66 -11.00 34.11
CA THR A 235 -1.57 -11.92 34.43
C THR A 235 -0.49 -11.20 35.24
N PRO A 236 0.35 -11.91 36.01
CA PRO A 236 1.43 -11.27 36.78
C PRO A 236 2.42 -10.47 35.90
N GLN A 237 2.48 -10.73 34.59
CA GLN A 237 3.31 -9.98 33.64
C GLN A 237 2.76 -8.59 33.30
N ILE A 238 1.47 -8.34 33.56
CA ILE A 238 0.79 -7.05 33.29
C ILE A 238 0.13 -6.47 34.55
N ALA A 239 0.58 -6.90 35.74
CA ALA A 239 0.00 -6.51 37.02
C ALA A 239 0.12 -5.00 37.30
N GLU A 240 1.15 -4.34 36.77
CA GLU A 240 1.39 -2.89 36.94
C GLU A 240 0.57 -2.03 35.96
N LEU A 241 -0.04 -2.66 34.94
CA LEU A 241 -0.76 -1.94 33.88
C LEU A 241 -1.97 -1.13 34.38
N PRO A 242 -2.83 -1.65 35.28
CA PRO A 242 -3.96 -0.88 35.81
C PRO A 242 -3.49 0.35 36.59
N ASP A 243 -2.44 0.22 37.42
CA ASP A 243 -1.89 1.31 38.21
C ASP A 243 -1.27 2.39 37.31
N LEU A 244 -0.54 1.98 36.27
CA LEU A 244 0.00 2.91 35.27
C LEU A 244 -1.12 3.68 34.54
N LEU A 245 -2.19 3.00 34.13
CA LEU A 245 -3.34 3.63 33.47
C LEU A 245 -4.10 4.58 34.39
N GLN A 246 -4.26 4.19 35.66
CA GLN A 246 -4.86 5.04 36.70
C GLN A 246 -4.02 6.30 36.91
N ASN A 247 -2.69 6.16 37.04
CA ASN A 247 -1.77 7.30 37.16
C ASN A 247 -1.82 8.24 35.95
N ILE A 248 -1.90 7.69 34.73
CA ILE A 248 -2.04 8.49 33.52
C ILE A 248 -3.39 9.23 33.49
N SER A 249 -4.47 8.54 33.85
CA SER A 249 -5.81 9.14 33.96
C SER A 249 -5.83 10.27 34.98
N GLU A 250 -5.23 10.06 36.16
CA GLU A 250 -5.10 11.07 37.20
C GLU A 250 -4.25 12.24 36.75
N LEU A 251 -3.12 12.01 36.08
CA LEU A 251 -2.28 13.10 35.52
C LEU A 251 -3.02 13.91 34.46
N LEU A 252 -3.79 13.28 33.58
CA LEU A 252 -4.60 13.96 32.56
C LEU A 252 -5.76 14.74 33.19
N ASN A 253 -6.36 14.24 34.26
CA ASN A 253 -7.46 14.88 34.98
C ASN A 253 -6.98 16.00 35.93
N ASN A 254 -5.78 15.86 36.51
CA ASN A 254 -5.18 16.83 37.42
C ASN A 254 -4.54 18.02 36.67
N GLN A 255 -4.24 17.87 35.37
CA GLN A 255 -3.82 18.98 34.54
C GLN A 255 -5.00 19.89 34.19
N THR A 256 -5.21 20.90 35.04
CA THR A 256 -5.64 22.21 34.55
C THR A 256 -4.64 22.65 33.48
N PHE A 257 -5.00 22.50 32.20
CA PHE A 257 -4.32 23.15 31.07
C PHE A 257 -4.46 24.68 31.24
N THR A 258 -3.69 25.25 32.15
CA THR A 258 -3.53 26.69 32.32
C THR A 258 -2.14 27.06 31.81
N SER A 259 -2.14 27.66 30.61
CA SER A 259 -1.00 28.30 29.95
C SER A 259 0.10 27.41 29.35
N TRP A 260 -0.20 26.80 28.21
CA TRP A 260 0.78 26.90 27.12
C TRP A 260 0.78 28.36 26.63
N ASN A 261 1.58 29.19 27.30
CA ASN A 261 1.80 30.57 26.90
C ASN A 261 2.57 30.59 25.57
N HIS A 262 1.96 31.17 24.54
CA HIS A 262 2.46 31.33 23.17
C HIS A 262 3.66 32.31 23.08
N LYS A 263 4.62 32.25 24.01
CA LYS A 263 5.78 33.17 24.07
C LYS A 263 7.15 32.54 23.81
N SER A 264 7.23 31.25 23.51
CA SER A 264 8.52 30.59 23.22
C SER A 264 8.75 30.33 21.73
N GLN A 265 7.99 30.97 20.84
CA GLN A 265 8.14 30.86 19.39
C GLN A 265 8.56 32.20 18.74
N THR A 266 9.45 32.95 19.40
CA THR A 266 10.16 34.09 18.81
C THR A 266 11.60 34.17 19.33
N SER A 267 12.40 33.12 19.13
CA SER A 267 13.87 33.22 19.24
C SER A 267 14.56 31.97 18.70
N PHE A 268 14.27 31.62 17.44
CA PHE A 268 15.17 30.82 16.60
C PHE A 268 15.19 31.41 15.19
N GLU A 269 15.42 32.71 15.11
CA GLU A 269 16.04 33.31 13.94
C GLU A 269 17.37 33.94 14.37
N ARG A 270 18.41 33.58 13.61
CA ARG A 270 19.75 34.18 13.54
C ARG A 270 20.64 33.99 14.77
N ASN A 271 21.43 32.91 14.72
CA ASN A 271 22.84 33.02 15.09
C ASN A 271 23.73 32.20 14.14
N THR A 272 23.80 32.63 12.88
CA THR A 272 24.93 32.31 12.00
C THR A 272 25.79 33.57 11.87
N ASN A 273 26.72 33.77 12.80
CA ASN A 273 28.08 34.23 12.52
C ASN A 273 28.84 34.55 13.80
N SER A 274 29.84 33.71 14.11
CA SER A 274 31.21 34.17 14.40
C SER A 274 32.11 32.97 14.70
N ASN A 275 32.93 32.55 13.73
CA ASN A 275 34.35 32.40 13.99
C ASN A 275 35.19 32.41 12.71
N SER A 276 36.32 33.09 12.84
CA SER A 276 37.20 33.59 11.79
C SER A 276 38.44 32.71 11.56
N HIS A 277 39.08 32.98 10.41
CA HIS A 277 40.45 32.64 9.95
C HIS A 277 40.51 31.38 9.06
N SER A 278 40.99 31.46 7.81
CA SER A 278 42.18 32.17 7.34
C SER A 278 42.13 32.57 5.85
N SER A 279 42.64 33.77 5.60
CA SER A 279 43.46 34.26 4.47
C SER A 279 43.42 33.57 3.10
N ARG A 280 43.14 34.34 2.02
CA ARG A 280 44.18 34.90 1.12
C ARG A 280 43.61 35.49 -0.20
N SER A 281 43.81 36.80 -0.35
CA SER A 281 44.06 37.63 -1.55
C SER A 281 43.12 37.66 -2.78
N GLY A 282 42.68 38.88 -3.15
CA GLY A 282 42.81 39.35 -4.54
C GLY A 282 41.61 40.05 -5.22
N ILE A 283 41.39 41.34 -4.91
CA ILE A 283 41.11 42.51 -5.80
C ILE A 283 39.95 42.46 -6.86
N PRO A 284 39.26 43.61 -7.14
CA PRO A 284 37.81 43.68 -7.36
C PRO A 284 37.40 44.08 -8.79
N ARG A 285 36.09 44.07 -9.10
CA ARG A 285 35.48 45.02 -10.06
C ARG A 285 33.96 45.19 -9.94
N HIS A 286 33.56 46.42 -10.20
CA HIS A 286 32.26 47.08 -10.15
C HIS A 286 31.19 46.49 -11.11
N HIS A 287 29.90 46.57 -10.74
CA HIS A 287 28.97 47.55 -11.33
C HIS A 287 27.57 47.51 -10.67
N SER A 288 27.06 48.71 -10.45
CA SER A 288 25.76 49.13 -9.94
C SER A 288 24.68 49.14 -11.03
N LEU A 289 23.40 49.12 -10.58
CA LEU A 289 22.21 49.89 -11.04
C LEU A 289 20.94 49.08 -10.67
N SER A 290 20.21 49.45 -9.62
CA SER A 290 19.10 50.43 -9.58
C SER A 290 17.90 50.04 -10.45
N ASN A 291 16.76 49.68 -9.83
CA ASN A 291 15.55 50.50 -9.92
C ASN A 291 14.40 50.06 -9.00
N ASN A 292 13.73 51.08 -8.49
CA ASN A 292 12.62 51.12 -7.56
C ASN A 292 11.26 50.85 -8.23
N ASN A 293 10.42 49.99 -7.59
CA ASN A 293 9.03 50.21 -7.10
C ASN A 293 7.90 50.79 -8.03
N PRO A 294 6.59 50.72 -7.66
CA PRO A 294 5.77 49.58 -7.18
C PRO A 294 4.25 49.66 -7.61
N ILE A 295 3.41 48.78 -7.00
CA ILE A 295 1.94 48.89 -6.73
C ILE A 295 0.90 48.52 -7.82
N SER A 296 0.12 47.45 -7.55
CA SER A 296 -1.36 47.41 -7.33
C SER A 296 -1.79 45.92 -7.31
N GLY A 297 -2.64 45.37 -6.43
CA GLY A 297 -3.63 45.94 -5.53
C GLY A 297 -5.04 45.66 -6.03
N VAL A 298 -5.54 44.41 -5.93
CA VAL A 298 -6.99 44.10 -6.05
C VAL A 298 -7.37 42.97 -5.08
N ASP A 299 -8.15 43.35 -4.08
CA ASP A 299 -8.95 42.49 -3.21
C ASP A 299 -10.09 41.81 -3.98
N ASN A 300 -10.42 40.56 -3.64
CA ASN A 300 -11.82 40.15 -3.59
C ASN A 300 -12.06 39.02 -2.58
N ARG A 301 -13.16 39.20 -1.86
CA ARG A 301 -13.59 38.55 -0.61
C ARG A 301 -14.86 37.75 -0.89
N ARG A 302 -15.15 36.74 -0.04
CA ARG A 302 -16.42 35.97 0.13
C ARG A 302 -16.54 34.71 -0.75
N GLN A 303 -17.11 33.57 -0.36
CA GLN A 303 -17.82 33.02 0.83
C GLN A 303 -17.94 31.50 0.51
N SER A 304 -17.45 30.54 1.31
CA SER A 304 -18.19 29.76 2.33
C SER A 304 -19.64 29.36 2.01
N GLU A 305 -19.84 28.13 1.50
CA GLU A 305 -21.08 27.32 1.56
C GLU A 305 -20.66 25.87 1.87
N ALA A 306 -20.87 25.37 3.09
CA ALA A 306 -22.10 24.76 3.64
C ALA A 306 -22.33 23.31 3.19
N THR A 307 -21.89 22.42 4.07
CA THR A 307 -22.03 20.96 4.14
C THR A 307 -23.48 20.48 4.06
N THR A 308 -23.79 19.54 3.17
CA THR A 308 -25.02 18.72 3.24
C THR A 308 -24.67 17.27 3.54
N ILE A 309 -25.05 16.83 4.75
CA ILE A 309 -24.88 15.49 5.28
C ILE A 309 -26.01 14.61 4.76
N ILE A 310 -25.69 13.58 3.98
CA ILE A 310 -26.63 12.53 3.57
C ILE A 310 -26.37 11.29 4.43
N LYS A 311 -27.36 10.91 5.26
CA LYS A 311 -27.44 9.60 5.95
C LYS A 311 -27.86 8.51 4.95
N PRO A 312 -27.34 7.28 5.08
CA PRO A 312 -28.09 6.10 4.69
C PRO A 312 -28.62 5.32 5.89
N SER A 313 -29.91 5.02 5.78
CA SER A 313 -30.75 4.19 6.64
C SER A 313 -30.28 2.73 6.68
N GLY A 314 -30.46 2.09 7.83
CA GLY A 314 -30.18 0.67 8.04
C GLY A 314 -31.22 -0.27 7.42
N ALA A 315 -30.75 -1.46 7.04
CA ALA A 315 -31.53 -2.68 6.94
C ALA A 315 -30.57 -3.87 7.13
N VAL A 316 -30.44 -4.35 8.36
CA VAL A 316 -29.73 -5.60 8.70
C VAL A 316 -30.74 -6.73 8.57
N LYS A 317 -30.54 -7.65 7.63
CA LYS A 317 -31.24 -8.95 7.60
C LYS A 317 -30.34 -9.97 8.29
N ASN A 318 -30.80 -10.48 9.43
CA ASN A 318 -30.22 -11.62 10.11
C ASN A 318 -30.41 -12.88 9.24
N ILE A 319 -29.34 -13.64 9.04
CA ILE A 319 -29.38 -15.00 8.48
C ILE A 319 -28.99 -15.92 9.65
N GLU A 320 -29.97 -16.66 10.16
CA GLU A 320 -29.77 -17.80 11.05
C GLU A 320 -29.17 -18.96 10.23
N ILE A 321 -28.07 -19.54 10.73
CA ILE A 321 -27.47 -20.76 10.17
C ILE A 321 -27.90 -21.91 11.09
N GLU A 322 -28.79 -22.76 10.59
CA GLU A 322 -29.10 -24.07 11.16
C GLU A 322 -27.85 -24.96 11.09
N VAL A 323 -27.37 -25.39 12.26
CA VAL A 323 -26.33 -26.41 12.40
C VAL A 323 -27.02 -27.78 12.39
N SER A 324 -26.92 -28.48 11.26
CA SER A 324 -27.33 -29.89 11.16
C SER A 324 -26.19 -30.78 11.68
N ASN A 325 -26.43 -31.44 12.81
CA ASN A 325 -25.55 -32.46 13.39
C ASN A 325 -25.67 -33.76 12.57
N GLN A 326 -24.56 -34.22 11.98
CA GLN A 326 -24.39 -35.60 11.55
C GLN A 326 -23.15 -36.19 12.21
N GLU A 327 -23.38 -37.13 13.14
CA GLU A 327 -22.37 -38.06 13.65
C GLU A 327 -22.07 -39.17 12.63
N PRO A 328 -20.85 -39.75 12.63
CA PRO A 328 -20.42 -40.73 11.65
C PRO A 328 -20.83 -42.17 12.02
N ALA A 329 -21.39 -42.89 11.05
CA ALA A 329 -21.62 -44.32 11.14
C ALA A 329 -20.30 -45.10 10.97
N SER A 330 -19.85 -45.73 12.05
CA SER A 330 -18.86 -46.79 12.08
C SER A 330 -19.37 -48.02 11.31
N SER A 331 -18.63 -48.44 10.28
CA SER A 331 -18.86 -49.69 9.54
C SER A 331 -17.83 -50.72 9.98
N ASN A 332 -18.31 -51.82 10.59
CA ASN A 332 -17.56 -53.04 10.86
C ASN A 332 -18.09 -54.15 9.94
N ASN A 333 -17.15 -54.93 9.39
CA ASN A 333 -17.24 -56.31 8.90
C ASN A 333 -18.20 -56.62 7.74
N TYR A 334 -17.67 -57.00 6.57
CA TYR A 334 -17.25 -58.38 6.26
C TYR A 334 -16.34 -58.42 5.02
#